data_AF-A0A538RFC5-F1
#
_entry.id   AF-A0A538RFC5-F1
#
_cell.length_a   1.000
_cell.length_b   1.000
_cell.length_c   1.000
_cell.angle_alpha   90.00
_cell.angle_beta   90.00
_cell.angle_gamma   90.00
#
_symmetry.space_group_name_H-M   'P 1'
#
loop_
_entity.id
_entity.type
_entity.pdbx_description
1 polymer ?
#
loop_
_entity_poly.entity_id
_entity_poly.type
_entity_poly.pdbx_seq_one_letter_code
_entity_poly.pdbx_strand_id
1 'polypeptide(L)' 'MDRELACAIELARLAGAEAARMQRAELGVEMKPGDEPVTVADRRASELIVAGLA' A
#
# COMPACT_ATOMS: atom_id res chain seq x y z
N MET A 1 -5.66 20.03 10.41
CA MET A 1 -6.48 19.15 9.56
C MET A 1 -6.09 19.22 8.09
N ASP A 2 -5.91 20.41 7.51
CA ASP A 2 -5.57 20.52 6.08
C ASP A 2 -4.22 19.88 5.72
N ARG A 3 -3.23 19.95 6.62
CA ARG A 3 -1.91 19.34 6.41
C ARG A 3 -1.97 17.81 6.50
N GLU A 4 -2.72 17.28 7.47
CA GLU A 4 -2.91 15.84 7.64
C GLU A 4 -3.69 15.25 6.44
N LEU A 5 -4.72 15.96 5.96
CA LEU A 5 -5.48 15.56 4.78
C LEU A 5 -4.64 15.57 3.51
N ALA A 6 -3.86 16.64 3.28
CA ALA A 6 -2.95 16.72 2.14
C ALA A 6 -1.90 15.60 2.15
N CYS A 7 -1.33 15.32 3.33
CA CYS A 7 -0.38 14.22 3.51
C CYS A 7 -1.03 12.86 3.18
N ALA A 8 -2.21 12.58 3.74
CA ALA A 8 -2.92 11.33 3.49
C ALA A 8 -3.26 11.11 2.01
N ILE A 9 -3.66 12.18 1.29
CA ILE A 9 -3.96 12.12 -0.15
C ILE A 9 -2.70 11.74 -0.94
N GLU A 10 -1.56 12.38 -0.70
CA GLU A 10 -0.32 12.06 -1.42
C GLU A 10 0.16 10.63 -1.12
N LEU A 11 0.11 10.19 0.14
CA LEU A 11 0.51 8.83 0.51
C LEU A 11 -0.40 7.78 -0.13
N ALA A 12 -1.71 8.00 -0.14
CA ALA A 12 -2.65 7.11 -0.81
C ALA A 12 -2.39 7.05 -2.32
N ARG A 13 -2.07 8.19 -2.95
CA ARG A 13 -1.75 8.26 -4.38
C ARG A 13 -0.48 7.46 -4.71
N LEU A 14 0.58 7.61 -3.92
CA LEU A 14 1.84 6.90 -4.11
C LEU A 14 1.69 5.39 -3.89
N ALA A 15 1.02 5.00 -2.81
CA ALA A 15 0.75 3.59 -2.50
C ALA A 15 -0.10 2.91 -3.59
N GLY A 16 -1.13 3.61 -4.09
CA GLY A 16 -1.97 3.11 -5.18
C GLY A 16 -1.21 2.96 -6.50
N ALA A 17 -0.31 3.90 -6.82
CA ALA A 17 0.54 3.79 -8.01
C ALA A 17 1.49 2.59 -7.92
N GLU A 18 2.07 2.34 -6.75
CA GLU A 18 2.94 1.19 -6.51
C GLU A 18 2.19 -0.14 -6.61
N ALA A 19 0.99 -0.23 -6.02
CA ALA A 19 0.14 -1.41 -6.13
C ALA A 19 -0.24 -1.69 -7.61
N ALA A 20 -0.62 -0.66 -8.36
CA ALA A 20 -0.95 -0.79 -9.78
C ALA A 20 0.26 -1.19 -10.65
N ARG A 21 1.47 -0.77 -10.27
CA ARG A 21 2.71 -1.20 -10.93
C ARG A 21 2.97 -2.68 -10.70
N MET A 22 2.77 -3.15 -9.48
CA MET A 22 2.99 -4.55 -9.09
C MET A 22 1.95 -5.50 -9.65
N GLN A 23 0.72 -5.03 -9.87
CA GLN A 23 -0.33 -5.83 -10.53
C GLN A 23 0.03 -6.24 -11.97
N ARG A 24 0.97 -5.53 -12.62
CA ARG A 24 1.50 -5.90 -13.94
C ARG A 24 2.63 -6.93 -13.89
N ALA A 25 3.07 -7.33 -12.70
CA ALA A 25 4.13 -8.32 -12.45
C ALA A 25 3.57 -9.53 -11.66
N GLU A 26 4.36 -10.59 -11.49
CA GLU A 26 3.98 -11.74 -10.65
C GLU A 26 3.70 -11.29 -9.22
N LEU A 27 2.43 -11.38 -8.81
CA LEU A 27 1.98 -11.05 -7.47
C LEU A 27 2.22 -12.27 -6.57
N GLY A 28 3.31 -12.24 -5.79
CA GLY A 28 3.46 -13.17 -4.68
C GLY A 28 2.29 -13.01 -3.71
N VAL A 29 1.62 -14.13 -3.40
CA VAL A 29 0.48 -14.20 -2.48
C VAL A 29 0.91 -14.92 -1.20
N GLU A 30 0.64 -14.30 -0.06
CA GLU A 30 0.76 -14.87 1.28
C GLU A 30 -0.65 -14.99 1.89
N MET A 31 -0.97 -16.14 2.46
CA MET A 31 -2.26 -16.37 3.11
C MET A 31 -2.16 -15.99 4.59
N LYS A 32 -3.04 -15.10 5.05
CA LYS A 32 -3.20 -14.85 6.49
C LYS A 32 -3.96 -16.00 7.17
N PRO A 33 -3.89 -16.12 8.51
CA PRO A 33 -4.55 -17.20 9.28
C PRO A 33 -6.09 -17.31 9.14
N GLY A 34 -6.74 -16.36 8.44
CA GLY A 34 -8.19 -16.33 8.20
C GLY A 34 -8.59 -16.46 6.73
N ASP A 35 -7.75 -17.09 5.89
CA ASP A 35 -7.95 -17.24 4.44
C ASP A 35 -8.02 -15.92 3.64
N GLU A 36 -7.65 -14.80 4.27
CA GLU A 36 -7.48 -13.52 3.58
C GLU A 36 -6.15 -13.54 2.80
N PRO A 37 -6.17 -13.47 1.46
CA PRO A 37 -4.94 -13.35 0.69
C PRO A 37 -4.35 -11.95 0.92
N VAL A 38 -3.05 -11.90 1.14
CA VAL A 38 -2.26 -10.69 1.16
C VAL A 38 -1.17 -10.81 0.13
N THR A 39 -1.06 -9.80 -0.72
CA THR A 39 -0.03 -9.74 -1.75
C THR A 39 1.18 -8.95 -1.24
N VAL A 40 2.31 -9.12 -1.93
CA VAL A 40 3.47 -8.24 -1.73
C VAL A 40 3.09 -6.76 -1.93
N ALA A 41 2.11 -6.46 -2.79
CA ALA A 41 1.64 -5.09 -3.03
C ALA A 41 0.99 -4.47 -1.79
N ASP A 42 0.19 -5.22 -1.04
CA ASP A 42 -0.46 -4.74 0.20
C ASP A 42 0.56 -4.35 1.26
N ARG A 43 1.62 -5.14 1.39
CA ARG A 43 2.72 -4.86 2.32
C ARG A 43 3.47 -3.60 1.93
N ARG A 44 3.84 -3.47 0.64
CA ARG A 44 4.56 -2.30 0.11
C ARG A 44 3.76 -1.01 0.23
N ALA A 45 2.46 -1.07 -0.07
CA ALA A 45 1.56 0.05 0.13
C ALA A 45 1.51 0.49 1.60
N SER A 46 1.43 -0.47 2.53
CA SER A 46 1.43 -0.19 3.97
C SER A 46 2.76 0.42 4.45
N GLU A 47 3.89 -0.12 3.99
CA GLU A 47 5.24 0.42 4.29
C GLU A 47 5.37 1.88 3.85
N LEU A 48 4.93 2.20 2.62
CA LEU A 48 4.95 3.56 2.07
C LEU A 48 4.11 4.53 2.89
N ILE A 49 2.88 4.13 3.24
CA ILE A 49 1.97 4.96 4.03
C ILE A 49 2.57 5.22 5.42
N VAL A 50 2.98 4.18 6.14
CA VAL A 50 3.51 4.31 7.50
C VAL A 50 4.80 5.15 7.52
N ALA A 51 5.69 4.97 6.56
CA ALA A 51 6.93 5.75 6.47
C ALA A 51 6.69 7.25 6.22
N GLY A 52 5.59 7.61 5.56
CA GLY A 52 5.23 9.00 5.26
C GLY A 52 4.45 9.73 6.35
N LEU A 53 4.06 9.04 7.43
CA LEU A 53 3.34 9.63 8.56
C LEU A 53 4.28 10.14 9.67
N ALA A 54 5.59 10.00 9.51
CA ALA A 54 6.61 10.42 10.48
C ALA A 54 6.86 11.94 10.51
#